data_AF-A0A8J5CXJ9-F1
#
_entry.id   AF-A0A8J5CXJ9-F1
#
_cell.length_a   1.000
_cell.length_b   1.000
_cell.length_c   1.000
_cell.angle_alpha   90.00
_cell.angle_beta   90.00
_cell.angle_gamma   90.00
#
_symmetry.space_group_name_H-M   'P 1'
#
loop_
_entity.id
_entity.type
_entity.pdbx_description
1 polymer ?
#
loop_
_entity_poly.entity_id
_entity_poly.type
_entity_poly.pdbx_seq_one_letter_code
_entity_poly.pdbx_strand_id
1 'polypeptide(L)'
;MSVAVSHDHHRGIQASFPPPPSGTTFVHADHADNDTPHAAPPAAAPRLKVLQWNAQGLRPKIHQVLQAIFEEDLDVDVQETLTPADFKWRIAGYSLHSLPASEGTRGCVTLVRSAIPHRRITDLVHCGDGVEALAVDLHVGGLELTVYNLYRSQRHQLEAGELLTMASHTSLLVAGDFNAHHPILQSVSATNLTGRHLAVLLEEVPHIHLLNTGEPTHVRGGDWTSPFGVG
;
A
#
# COMPACT_ATOMS: atom_id res chain seq x y z
N MET A 1 3.21 -5.17 9.07
CA MET A 1 2.16 -4.36 9.75
C MET A 1 2.17 -2.96 9.17
N SER A 2 1.03 -2.51 8.63
CA SER A 2 0.85 -1.20 7.98
C SER A 2 0.41 -0.11 8.95
N VAL A 3 0.71 1.16 8.65
CA VAL A 3 0.29 2.35 9.43
C VAL A 3 -0.10 3.40 8.43
N ALA A 4 -1.32 3.33 7.91
CA ALA A 4 -1.79 4.27 6.91
C ALA A 4 -2.27 5.57 7.56
N VAL A 5 -1.41 6.57 7.52
CA VAL A 5 -1.72 7.95 7.90
C VAL A 5 -2.54 8.60 6.77
N SER A 6 -3.38 9.61 7.07
CA SER A 6 -3.97 10.50 6.05
C SER A 6 -4.44 11.78 6.72
N HIS A 7 -4.09 12.94 6.14
CA HIS A 7 -4.68 14.21 6.52
C HIS A 7 -6.12 14.31 5.98
N ASP A 8 -7.02 14.83 6.80
CA ASP A 8 -8.46 14.91 6.54
C ASP A 8 -8.80 16.05 5.59
N HIS A 9 -9.22 15.72 4.37
CA HIS A 9 -10.24 16.45 3.61
C HIS A 9 -11.11 15.38 2.94
N HIS A 10 -12.36 15.24 3.40
CA HIS A 10 -13.39 14.35 2.86
C HIS A 10 -13.34 14.20 1.32
N ARG A 11 -12.62 13.19 0.81
CA ARG A 11 -12.76 12.57 -0.52
C ARG A 11 -11.78 11.38 -0.68
N GLY A 12 -12.31 10.16 -0.59
CA GLY A 12 -12.00 9.13 -1.59
C GLY A 12 -10.90 8.07 -1.34
N ILE A 13 -10.28 7.96 -0.17
CA ILE A 13 -9.36 6.83 0.11
C ILE A 13 -10.16 5.66 0.69
N GLN A 14 -10.31 4.56 -0.08
CA GLN A 14 -10.82 3.29 0.42
C GLN A 14 -9.65 2.30 0.51
N ALA A 15 -9.23 1.96 1.72
CA ALA A 15 -8.48 0.74 1.98
C ALA A 15 -9.50 -0.39 2.11
N SER A 16 -9.52 -1.33 1.16
CA SER A 16 -10.42 -2.49 1.19
C SER A 16 -9.70 -3.71 1.74
N PHE A 17 -10.28 -4.30 2.80
CA PHE A 17 -10.03 -5.67 3.23
C PHE A 17 -11.31 -6.49 2.96
N PRO A 18 -11.22 -7.66 2.34
CA PRO A 18 -12.41 -8.38 1.85
C PRO A 18 -13.16 -9.11 2.98
N PRO A 19 -14.49 -8.93 3.12
CA PRO A 19 -15.33 -9.77 3.97
C PRO A 19 -15.66 -11.13 3.30
N PRO A 20 -16.00 -12.19 4.07
CA PRO A 20 -16.34 -13.50 3.52
C PRO A 20 -17.70 -13.51 2.79
N PRO A 21 -17.86 -14.35 1.75
CA PRO A 21 -19.04 -14.34 0.89
C PRO A 21 -20.29 -14.89 1.58
N SER A 22 -21.38 -14.11 1.51
CA SER A 22 -22.75 -14.56 1.76
C SER A 22 -23.49 -14.67 0.42
N GLY A 23 -24.21 -15.78 0.22
CA GLY A 23 -24.73 -16.23 -1.08
C GLY A 23 -25.86 -15.41 -1.71
N THR A 24 -25.80 -15.38 -3.05
CA THR A 24 -26.83 -15.50 -4.13
C THR A 24 -28.33 -15.34 -3.76
N THR A 25 -29.25 -14.76 -4.53
CA THR A 25 -29.48 -14.61 -6.00
C THR A 25 -30.74 -13.73 -6.21
N PHE A 26 -30.97 -13.08 -7.37
CA PHE A 26 -32.29 -12.99 -8.06
C PHE A 26 -32.16 -12.46 -9.52
N VAL A 27 -33.23 -12.65 -10.30
CA VAL A 27 -33.36 -12.93 -11.76
C VAL A 27 -33.59 -11.74 -12.73
N HIS A 28 -33.25 -11.97 -14.02
CA HIS A 28 -33.84 -11.60 -15.33
C HIS A 28 -34.77 -10.37 -15.51
N ALA A 29 -34.55 -9.58 -16.58
CA ALA A 29 -35.39 -9.53 -17.81
C ALA A 29 -34.96 -8.43 -18.82
N ASP A 30 -35.46 -8.55 -20.05
CA ASP A 30 -35.03 -7.99 -21.36
C ASP A 30 -35.41 -6.53 -21.71
N HIS A 31 -34.83 -6.05 -22.84
CA HIS A 31 -35.47 -5.38 -24.01
C HIS A 31 -34.98 -3.99 -24.46
N ALA A 32 -34.48 -3.98 -25.72
CA ALA A 32 -34.58 -3.00 -26.83
C ALA A 32 -34.04 -1.54 -26.74
N ASP A 33 -32.99 -1.32 -27.54
CA ASP A 33 -32.86 -0.36 -28.65
C ASP A 33 -33.02 1.16 -28.42
N ASN A 34 -31.90 1.90 -28.51
CA ASN A 34 -31.88 3.26 -29.04
C ASN A 34 -30.45 3.66 -29.49
N ASP A 35 -30.22 3.67 -30.80
CA ASP A 35 -28.96 4.07 -31.44
C ASP A 35 -28.84 5.61 -31.44
N THR A 36 -28.32 6.14 -30.33
CA THR A 36 -27.73 7.49 -30.27
C THR A 36 -26.23 7.28 -30.06
N PRO A 37 -25.31 7.99 -30.75
CA PRO A 37 -23.90 7.96 -30.40
C PRO A 37 -23.76 8.62 -29.01
N HIS A 38 -23.93 7.80 -27.98
CA HIS A 38 -23.64 8.15 -26.61
C HIS A 38 -22.16 8.52 -26.57
N ALA A 39 -21.89 9.83 -26.46
CA ALA A 39 -20.59 10.29 -26.04
C ALA A 39 -20.21 9.45 -24.82
N ALA A 40 -19.08 8.74 -24.91
CA ALA A 40 -18.63 7.87 -23.85
C ALA A 40 -18.67 8.68 -22.54
N PRO A 41 -19.29 8.14 -21.47
CA PRO A 41 -19.36 8.86 -20.21
C PRO A 41 -17.94 9.29 -19.83
N PRO A 42 -17.77 10.53 -19.30
CA PRO A 42 -16.45 11.00 -18.90
C PRO A 42 -15.83 9.95 -17.98
N ALA A 43 -14.60 9.53 -18.31
CA ALA A 43 -13.89 8.54 -17.53
C ALA A 43 -13.93 8.95 -16.06
N ALA A 44 -14.38 8.04 -15.20
CA ALA A 44 -14.48 8.32 -13.77
C ALA A 44 -13.11 8.82 -13.26
N ALA A 45 -13.14 9.78 -12.33
CA ALA A 45 -11.92 10.31 -11.75
C ALA A 45 -11.05 9.15 -11.20
N PRO A 46 -9.73 9.16 -11.43
CA PRO A 46 -8.87 8.08 -11.01
C PRO A 46 -8.97 7.92 -9.49
N ARG A 47 -9.19 6.68 -9.03
CA ARG A 47 -9.20 6.30 -7.62
C ARG A 47 -7.93 5.54 -7.31
N LEU A 48 -7.42 5.69 -6.09
CA LEU A 48 -6.28 4.94 -5.59
C LEU A 48 -6.78 3.66 -4.90
N LYS A 49 -6.19 2.52 -5.20
CA LYS A 49 -6.44 1.25 -4.51
C LYS A 49 -5.10 0.62 -4.17
N VAL A 50 -4.70 0.63 -2.91
CA VAL A 50 -3.35 0.19 -2.53
C VAL A 50 -3.38 -1.24 -1.99
N LEU A 51 -2.62 -2.13 -2.61
CA LEU A 51 -2.19 -3.38 -2.05
C LEU A 51 -0.85 -3.18 -1.33
N GLN A 52 -0.80 -3.42 -0.03
CA GLN A 52 0.46 -3.47 0.72
C GLN A 52 0.86 -4.92 0.97
N TRP A 53 2.11 -5.27 0.68
CA TRP A 53 2.58 -6.64 0.88
C TRP A 53 4.08 -6.77 1.16
N ASN A 54 4.44 -7.42 2.27
CA ASN A 54 5.79 -7.93 2.46
C ASN A 54 5.93 -9.29 1.73
N ALA A 55 6.66 -9.28 0.60
CA ALA A 55 6.72 -10.44 -0.29
C ALA A 55 7.74 -11.50 0.13
N GLN A 56 8.74 -11.18 0.96
CA GLN A 56 9.87 -12.08 1.27
C GLN A 56 10.48 -12.73 0.02
N GLY A 57 10.70 -11.91 -1.02
CA GLY A 57 11.12 -12.32 -2.35
C GLY A 57 10.00 -12.17 -3.39
N LEU A 58 10.11 -11.13 -4.22
CA LEU A 58 9.09 -10.79 -5.22
C LEU A 58 9.12 -11.73 -6.44
N ARG A 59 10.30 -12.12 -6.92
CA ARG A 59 10.48 -12.88 -8.17
C ARG A 59 9.57 -14.11 -8.33
N PRO A 60 9.51 -15.05 -7.35
CA PRO A 60 8.63 -16.22 -7.48
C PRO A 60 7.14 -15.87 -7.42
N LYS A 61 6.79 -14.68 -6.93
CA LYS A 61 5.42 -14.24 -6.65
C LYS A 61 4.89 -13.17 -7.60
N ILE A 62 5.66 -12.82 -8.64
CA ILE A 62 5.26 -11.83 -9.66
C ILE A 62 3.88 -12.13 -10.23
N HIS A 63 3.56 -13.40 -10.47
CA HIS A 63 2.26 -13.81 -11.02
C HIS A 63 1.07 -13.42 -10.11
N GLN A 64 1.23 -13.50 -8.79
CA GLN A 64 0.19 -13.09 -7.83
C GLN A 64 -0.04 -11.58 -7.88
N VAL A 65 1.04 -10.80 -7.99
CA VAL A 65 0.95 -9.34 -8.14
C VAL A 65 0.31 -8.96 -9.47
N LEU A 66 0.67 -9.64 -10.57
CA LEU A 66 0.03 -9.42 -11.87
C LEU A 66 -1.45 -9.72 -11.82
N GLN A 67 -1.84 -10.83 -11.21
CA GLN A 67 -3.24 -11.20 -11.03
C GLN A 67 -4.01 -10.11 -10.29
N ALA A 68 -3.49 -9.67 -9.13
CA ALA A 68 -4.12 -8.62 -8.32
C ALA A 68 -4.22 -7.28 -9.08
N ILE A 69 -3.21 -6.94 -9.88
CA ILE A 69 -3.21 -5.75 -10.74
C ILE A 69 -4.29 -5.84 -11.82
N PHE A 70 -4.37 -6.96 -12.54
CA PHE A 70 -5.28 -7.10 -13.69
C PHE A 70 -6.74 -7.32 -13.29
N GLU A 71 -7.00 -7.95 -12.15
CA GLU A 71 -8.36 -8.23 -11.68
C GLU A 71 -9.00 -7.03 -10.99
N GLU A 72 -8.21 -6.21 -10.27
CA GLU A 72 -8.76 -5.22 -9.36
C GLU A 72 -8.29 -3.78 -9.63
N ASP A 73 -7.42 -3.55 -10.63
CA ASP A 73 -6.76 -2.27 -10.89
C ASP A 73 -6.09 -1.74 -9.61
N LEU A 74 -5.17 -2.51 -9.04
CA LEU A 74 -4.46 -2.13 -7.81
C LEU A 74 -3.17 -1.37 -8.10
N ASP A 75 -2.88 -0.38 -7.28
CA ASP A 75 -1.54 0.18 -7.05
C ASP A 75 -0.90 -0.64 -5.92
N VAL A 76 0.42 -0.89 -5.96
CA VAL A 76 1.03 -1.91 -5.10
C VAL A 76 2.29 -1.39 -4.42
N ASP A 77 2.34 -1.49 -3.09
CA ASP A 77 3.52 -1.27 -2.26
C ASP A 77 4.05 -2.61 -1.72
N VAL A 78 5.16 -3.06 -2.29
CA VAL A 78 5.82 -4.32 -1.93
C VAL A 78 7.09 -4.07 -1.10
N GLN A 79 7.25 -4.80 0.00
CA GLN A 79 8.46 -4.83 0.84
C GLN A 79 9.17 -6.19 0.75
N GLU A 80 10.43 -6.24 1.21
CA GLU A 80 11.33 -7.39 1.11
C GLU A 80 11.33 -8.01 -0.30
N THR A 81 11.51 -7.18 -1.33
CA THR A 81 11.43 -7.65 -2.72
C THR A 81 12.59 -8.57 -3.10
N LEU A 82 13.74 -8.44 -2.42
CA LEU A 82 15.00 -9.15 -2.72
C LEU A 82 15.44 -8.97 -4.18
N THR A 83 15.07 -7.83 -4.78
CA THR A 83 15.37 -7.54 -6.17
C THR A 83 16.76 -6.93 -6.30
N PRO A 84 17.59 -7.39 -7.26
CA PRO A 84 18.90 -6.79 -7.52
C PRO A 84 18.75 -5.36 -8.09
N ALA A 85 19.86 -4.61 -8.09
CA ALA A 85 19.89 -3.22 -8.58
C ALA A 85 19.49 -3.07 -10.05
N ASP A 86 19.71 -4.10 -10.87
CA ASP A 86 19.35 -4.13 -12.28
C ASP A 86 17.95 -4.71 -12.54
N PHE A 87 17.17 -4.98 -11.47
CA PHE A 87 15.82 -5.51 -11.60
C PHE A 87 14.95 -4.57 -12.43
N LYS A 88 14.46 -5.11 -13.54
CA LYS A 88 13.52 -4.44 -14.44
C LYS A 88 12.28 -5.30 -14.52
N TRP A 89 11.15 -4.66 -14.33
CA TRP A 89 9.85 -5.27 -14.54
C TRP A 89 8.97 -4.27 -15.27
N ARG A 90 8.38 -4.71 -16.37
CA ARG A 90 7.50 -3.89 -17.20
C ARG A 90 6.12 -4.50 -17.16
N ILE A 91 5.16 -3.70 -16.75
CA ILE A 91 3.74 -4.01 -16.74
C ILE A 91 3.07 -2.90 -17.56
N ALA A 92 2.28 -3.27 -18.54
CA ALA A 92 1.61 -2.29 -19.39
C ALA A 92 0.69 -1.40 -18.54
N GLY A 93 0.77 -0.08 -18.73
CA GLY A 93 -0.04 0.87 -17.97
C GLY A 93 0.44 1.13 -16.54
N TYR A 94 1.63 0.65 -16.15
CA TYR A 94 2.19 0.86 -14.82
C TYR A 94 3.62 1.40 -14.87
N SER A 95 3.94 2.20 -13.86
CA SER A 95 5.28 2.71 -13.60
C SER A 95 5.86 2.01 -12.37
N LEU A 96 7.11 1.57 -12.50
CA LEU A 96 7.86 0.88 -11.44
C LEU A 96 8.81 1.86 -10.75
N HIS A 97 8.62 2.06 -9.46
CA HIS A 97 9.58 2.70 -8.57
C HIS A 97 10.22 1.62 -7.71
N SER A 98 11.54 1.56 -7.67
CA SER A 98 12.26 0.54 -6.90
C SER A 98 13.37 1.14 -6.04
N LEU A 99 13.46 0.64 -4.82
CA LEU A 99 14.63 0.72 -3.97
C LEU A 99 15.23 -0.69 -3.90
N PRO A 100 16.31 -0.98 -4.64
CA PRO A 100 16.88 -2.32 -4.68
C PRO A 100 17.52 -2.70 -3.34
N ALA A 101 17.78 -3.99 -3.18
CA ALA A 101 18.46 -4.52 -2.00
C ALA A 101 19.86 -3.91 -1.84
N SER A 102 20.13 -3.20 -0.75
CA SER A 102 21.51 -3.11 -0.25
C SER A 102 21.89 -4.52 0.24
N GLU A 103 22.91 -5.12 -0.39
CA GLU A 103 23.43 -6.46 -0.03
C GLU A 103 22.47 -7.64 -0.27
N GLY A 104 21.48 -7.51 -1.17
CA GLY A 104 20.69 -8.66 -1.67
C GLY A 104 19.64 -9.21 -0.69
N THR A 105 19.47 -8.63 0.50
CA THR A 105 18.57 -9.16 1.55
C THR A 105 17.31 -8.35 1.78
N ARG A 106 17.13 -7.19 1.12
CA ARG A 106 16.04 -6.23 1.40
C ARG A 106 15.56 -5.51 0.14
N GLY A 107 14.67 -4.53 0.24
CA GLY A 107 14.25 -3.71 -0.89
C GLY A 107 12.74 -3.48 -0.95
N CYS A 108 12.35 -2.38 -1.60
CA CYS A 108 10.96 -1.97 -1.76
C CYS A 108 10.66 -1.70 -3.23
N VAL A 109 9.41 -1.98 -3.63
CA VAL A 109 8.87 -1.67 -4.93
C VAL A 109 7.51 -1.00 -4.75
N THR A 110 7.28 0.09 -5.48
CA THR A 110 5.98 0.73 -5.61
C THR A 110 5.58 0.74 -7.08
N LEU A 111 4.44 0.12 -7.39
CA LEU A 111 3.82 0.09 -8.72
C LEU A 111 2.62 1.03 -8.73
N VAL A 112 2.64 1.98 -9.64
CA VAL A 112 1.58 3.00 -9.78
C VAL A 112 1.02 2.94 -11.18
N ARG A 113 -0.32 2.98 -11.33
CA ARG A 113 -0.94 3.12 -12.65
C ARG A 113 -0.43 4.38 -13.35
N SER A 114 -0.01 4.26 -14.60
CA SER A 114 0.47 5.39 -15.41
C SER A 114 -0.60 6.45 -15.69
N ALA A 115 -1.88 6.10 -15.50
CA ALA A 115 -2.99 7.06 -15.56
C ALA A 115 -3.03 8.03 -14.37
N ILE A 116 -2.34 7.71 -13.27
CA ILE A 116 -2.19 8.58 -12.11
C ILE A 116 -0.91 9.40 -12.32
N PRO A 117 -0.97 10.74 -12.42
CA PRO A 117 0.22 11.57 -12.44
C PRO A 117 1.02 11.36 -11.16
N HIS A 118 2.31 11.08 -11.28
CA HIS A 118 3.15 10.79 -10.13
C HIS A 118 4.64 11.05 -10.39
N ARG A 119 5.42 11.17 -9.31
CA ARG A 119 6.88 11.25 -9.36
C ARG A 119 7.51 10.60 -8.12
N ARG A 120 8.68 10.00 -8.30
CA ARG A 120 9.50 9.54 -7.17
C ARG A 120 10.08 10.72 -6.41
N ILE A 121 10.09 10.64 -5.08
CA ILE A 121 10.78 11.59 -4.20
C ILE A 121 12.22 11.10 -3.99
N THR A 122 13.19 11.98 -4.19
CA THR A 122 14.62 11.66 -4.04
C THR A 122 15.21 12.15 -2.72
N ASP A 123 14.69 13.25 -2.18
CA ASP A 123 15.11 13.81 -0.90
C ASP A 123 14.08 13.40 0.16
N LEU A 124 14.31 12.24 0.77
CA LEU A 124 13.39 11.60 1.71
C LEU A 124 13.68 12.05 3.14
N VAL A 125 12.64 12.12 3.96
CA VAL A 125 12.82 12.20 5.42
C VAL A 125 13.56 10.95 5.90
N HIS A 126 14.60 11.15 6.71
CA HIS A 126 15.36 10.06 7.31
C HIS A 126 14.46 9.32 8.32
N CYS A 127 14.36 8.00 8.16
CA CYS A 127 13.47 7.16 8.96
C CYS A 127 14.24 6.25 9.94
N GLY A 128 15.51 6.54 10.19
CA GLY A 128 16.43 5.69 10.95
C GLY A 128 17.38 4.89 10.08
N ASP A 129 18.57 4.62 10.62
CA ASP A 129 19.61 3.88 9.90
C ASP A 129 19.20 2.44 9.63
N GLY A 130 19.34 2.02 8.37
CA GLY A 130 18.98 0.68 7.91
C GLY A 130 17.47 0.45 7.76
N VAL A 131 16.65 1.51 7.79
CA VAL A 131 15.25 1.48 7.34
C VAL A 131 15.21 1.77 5.85
N GLU A 132 14.56 0.89 5.09
CA GLU A 132 14.35 1.07 3.67
C GLU A 132 13.12 1.97 3.44
N ALA A 133 13.32 3.08 2.73
CA ALA A 133 12.26 4.03 2.42
C ALA A 133 12.18 4.33 0.92
N LEU A 134 10.99 4.16 0.35
CA LEU A 134 10.66 4.57 -1.00
C LEU A 134 9.42 5.44 -0.95
N ALA A 135 9.46 6.64 -1.55
CA ALA A 135 8.28 7.50 -1.60
C ALA A 135 7.97 8.03 -2.99
N VAL A 136 6.68 8.26 -3.23
CA VAL A 136 6.12 8.73 -4.49
C VAL A 136 5.06 9.79 -4.19
N ASP A 137 5.15 10.93 -4.85
CA ASP A 137 4.06 11.91 -4.91
C ASP A 137 3.07 11.50 -5.99
N LEU A 138 1.79 11.50 -5.66
CA LEU A 138 0.67 11.16 -6.54
C LEU A 138 -0.30 12.33 -6.65
N HIS A 139 -0.97 12.46 -7.80
CA HIS A 139 -2.11 13.35 -7.96
C HIS A 139 -3.38 12.54 -8.27
N VAL A 140 -4.25 12.34 -7.29
CA VAL A 140 -5.42 11.47 -7.38
C VAL A 140 -6.69 12.28 -7.19
N GLY A 141 -7.50 12.42 -8.24
CA GLY A 141 -8.81 13.09 -8.13
C GLY A 141 -8.74 14.55 -7.63
N GLY A 142 -7.65 15.27 -7.89
CA GLY A 142 -7.42 16.62 -7.40
C GLY A 142 -6.65 16.70 -6.07
N LEU A 143 -6.38 15.57 -5.42
CA LEU A 143 -5.60 15.47 -4.18
C LEU A 143 -4.13 15.21 -4.51
N GLU A 144 -3.23 16.03 -3.97
CA GLU A 144 -1.80 15.70 -3.90
C GLU A 144 -1.58 14.79 -2.70
N LEU A 145 -1.07 13.59 -2.92
CA LEU A 145 -0.86 12.57 -1.90
C LEU A 145 0.57 12.06 -1.98
N THR A 146 1.30 12.14 -0.87
CA THR A 146 2.62 11.52 -0.76
C THR A 146 2.47 10.13 -0.14
N VAL A 147 3.00 9.10 -0.80
CA VAL A 147 2.98 7.71 -0.32
C VAL A 147 4.38 7.28 0.06
N TYR A 148 4.57 6.82 1.29
CA TYR A 148 5.81 6.20 1.79
C TYR A 148 5.63 4.70 1.92
N ASN A 149 6.45 3.93 1.23
CA ASN A 149 6.62 2.49 1.36
C ASN A 149 7.88 2.23 2.21
N LEU A 150 7.68 1.79 3.45
CA LEU A 150 8.72 1.56 4.44
C LEU A 150 8.92 0.09 4.73
N TYR A 151 10.18 -0.32 4.86
CA TYR A 151 10.52 -1.60 5.46
C TYR A 151 11.55 -1.37 6.56
N ARG A 152 11.28 -1.92 7.74
CA ARG A 152 12.21 -1.86 8.86
C ARG A 152 12.46 -3.27 9.36
N SER A 153 13.69 -3.74 9.24
CA SER A 153 14.10 -5.01 9.85
C SER A 153 14.07 -4.93 11.38
N GLN A 154 13.88 -6.08 12.05
CA GLN A 154 13.81 -6.16 13.51
C GLN A 154 15.05 -5.63 14.27
N ARG A 155 16.20 -5.49 13.59
CA ARG A 155 17.47 -5.08 14.20
C ARG A 155 17.67 -3.57 14.28
N HIS A 156 16.90 -2.81 13.52
CA HIS A 156 17.11 -1.37 13.34
C HIS A 156 16.10 -0.55 14.13
N GLN A 157 16.44 0.69 14.44
CA GLN A 157 15.49 1.62 15.07
C GLN A 157 14.69 2.33 13.99
N LEU A 158 13.44 2.66 14.31
CA LEU A 158 12.56 3.43 13.43
C LEU A 158 12.47 4.84 14.00
N GLU A 159 12.84 5.83 13.21
CA GLU A 159 12.74 7.25 13.54
C GLU A 159 11.61 7.87 12.71
N ALA A 160 10.37 7.61 13.11
CA ALA A 160 9.20 8.03 12.33
C ALA A 160 8.69 9.44 12.69
N GLY A 161 9.22 10.08 13.73
CA GLY A 161 8.66 11.32 14.28
C GLY A 161 8.56 12.47 13.28
N GLU A 162 9.63 12.74 12.53
CA GLU A 162 9.64 13.78 11.51
C GLU A 162 8.65 13.46 10.39
N LEU A 163 8.69 12.24 9.87
CA LEU A 163 7.79 11.77 8.81
C LEU A 163 6.32 11.91 9.23
N LEU A 164 5.98 11.47 10.44
CA LEU A 164 4.62 11.52 10.95
C LEU A 164 4.14 12.95 11.21
N THR A 165 5.04 13.85 11.63
CA THR A 165 4.72 15.27 11.81
C THR A 165 4.36 15.95 10.47
N MET A 166 4.87 15.45 9.34
CA MET A 166 4.48 15.93 8.01
C MET A 166 2.97 15.83 7.73
N ALA A 167 2.27 14.89 8.37
CA ALA A 167 0.83 14.72 8.23
C ALA A 167 0.02 15.95 8.69
N SER A 168 0.64 16.89 9.39
CA SER A 168 0.01 18.15 9.79
C SER A 168 -0.18 19.13 8.64
N HIS A 169 0.56 18.97 7.54
CA HIS A 169 0.53 19.90 6.39
C HIS A 169 0.53 19.20 5.03
N THR A 170 0.70 17.88 5.01
CA THR A 170 0.75 17.07 3.79
C THR A 170 -0.25 15.92 3.90
N SER A 171 -1.02 15.69 2.84
CA SER A 171 -1.75 14.43 2.70
C SER A 171 -0.74 13.31 2.48
N LEU A 172 -0.55 12.52 3.52
CA LEU A 172 0.52 11.53 3.62
C LEU A 172 -0.09 10.17 3.87
N LEU A 173 0.24 9.17 3.06
CA LEU A 173 0.01 7.76 3.32
C LEU A 173 1.35 7.10 3.66
N VAL A 174 1.45 6.48 4.81
CA VAL A 174 2.61 5.64 5.16
C VAL A 174 2.16 4.18 5.13
N ALA A 175 2.93 3.30 4.53
CA ALA A 175 2.61 1.89 4.42
C ALA A 175 3.90 1.09 4.50
N GLY A 176 3.82 -0.15 4.94
CA GLY A 176 5.04 -0.93 5.08
C GLY A 176 4.99 -2.07 6.06
N ASP A 177 6.16 -2.57 6.38
CA ASP A 177 6.36 -3.48 7.50
C ASP A 177 7.37 -2.92 8.50
N PHE A 178 6.83 -2.37 9.59
CA PHE A 178 7.62 -1.78 10.68
C PHE A 178 8.22 -2.82 11.62
N ASN A 179 7.86 -4.11 11.49
CA ASN A 179 8.19 -5.13 12.49
C ASN A 179 7.88 -4.65 13.93
N ALA A 180 6.77 -3.91 14.08
CA ALA A 180 6.35 -3.29 15.32
C ALA A 180 5.19 -4.08 15.92
N HIS A 181 5.16 -4.18 17.24
CA HIS A 181 4.10 -4.90 17.96
C HIS A 181 3.60 -4.01 19.10
N HIS A 182 2.31 -3.67 19.07
CA HIS A 182 1.60 -2.97 20.14
C HIS A 182 0.07 -3.21 19.98
N PRO A 183 -0.72 -3.27 21.06
CA PRO A 183 -2.17 -3.41 20.98
C PRO A 183 -2.87 -2.31 20.17
N ILE A 184 -2.37 -1.06 20.22
CA ILE A 184 -2.92 0.05 19.42
C ILE A 184 -2.83 -0.23 17.91
N LEU A 185 -1.80 -0.97 17.50
CA LEU A 185 -1.59 -1.38 16.12
C LEU A 185 -2.36 -2.67 15.79
N GLN A 186 -3.17 -3.17 16.73
CA GLN A 186 -3.91 -4.44 16.69
C GLN A 186 -2.99 -5.67 16.55
N SER A 187 -1.78 -5.61 17.10
CA SER A 187 -0.89 -6.77 17.13
C SER A 187 -1.27 -7.72 18.26
N VAL A 188 -1.35 -9.02 17.96
CA VAL A 188 -1.50 -10.09 18.96
C VAL A 188 -0.17 -10.50 19.60
N SER A 189 0.96 -10.06 19.04
CA SER A 189 2.29 -10.36 19.57
C SER A 189 2.64 -9.45 20.76
N ALA A 190 3.60 -9.89 21.57
CA ALA A 190 4.10 -9.11 22.69
C ALA A 190 4.62 -7.74 22.22
N THR A 191 4.30 -6.71 22.98
CA THR A 191 4.70 -5.34 22.66
C THR A 191 6.22 -5.21 22.60
N ASN A 192 6.75 -4.61 21.53
CA ASN A 192 8.19 -4.32 21.39
C ASN A 192 8.49 -2.81 21.45
N LEU A 193 9.78 -2.45 21.49
CA LEU A 193 10.21 -1.06 21.62
C LEU A 193 9.68 -0.17 20.49
N THR A 194 9.77 -0.65 19.24
CA THR A 194 9.24 0.07 18.07
C THR A 194 7.73 0.29 18.15
N GLY A 195 6.98 -0.71 18.61
CA GLY A 195 5.54 -0.59 18.80
C GLY A 195 5.16 0.40 19.89
N ARG A 196 5.90 0.46 21.01
CA ARG A 196 5.71 1.51 22.03
C ARG A 196 6.02 2.89 21.47
N HIS A 197 7.11 3.03 20.73
CA HIS A 197 7.49 4.31 20.12
C HIS A 197 6.41 4.81 19.16
N LEU A 198 5.91 3.95 18.26
CA LEU A 198 4.80 4.29 17.38
C LEU A 198 3.53 4.63 18.15
N ALA A 199 3.21 3.92 19.24
CA ALA A 199 2.04 4.23 20.06
C ALA A 199 2.10 5.66 20.62
N VAL A 200 3.27 6.07 21.15
CA VAL A 200 3.48 7.45 21.63
C VAL A 200 3.30 8.45 20.49
N LEU A 201 3.91 8.22 19.32
CA LEU A 201 3.77 9.13 18.18
C LEU A 201 2.32 9.25 17.69
N LEU A 202 1.56 8.17 17.69
CA LEU A 202 0.14 8.17 17.32
C LEU A 202 -0.72 8.95 18.31
N GLU A 203 -0.35 8.97 19.59
CA GLU A 203 -1.03 9.78 20.61
C GLU A 203 -0.65 11.27 20.51
N GLU A 204 0.61 11.57 20.18
CA GLU A 204 1.14 12.94 20.11
C GLU A 204 0.78 13.67 18.81
N VAL A 205 0.52 12.95 17.71
CA VAL A 205 0.19 13.55 16.41
C VAL A 205 -1.28 13.28 16.04
N PRO A 206 -2.21 14.21 16.35
CA PRO A 206 -3.65 13.97 16.28
C PRO A 206 -4.20 13.81 14.85
N HIS A 207 -3.43 14.19 13.83
CA HIS A 207 -3.81 14.08 12.42
C HIS A 207 -3.52 12.71 11.82
N ILE A 208 -3.09 11.77 12.65
CA ILE A 208 -2.75 10.42 12.22
C ILE A 208 -3.84 9.45 12.62
N HIS A 209 -4.26 8.68 11.63
CA HIS A 209 -5.20 7.60 11.81
C HIS A 209 -4.52 6.27 11.46
N LEU A 210 -5.00 5.18 12.05
CA LEU A 210 -4.63 3.83 11.64
C LEU A 210 -5.73 3.28 10.75
N LEU A 211 -5.36 2.73 9.59
CA LEU A 211 -6.32 2.03 8.71
C LEU A 211 -6.32 0.51 8.90
N ASN A 212 -5.62 -0.03 9.91
CA ASN A 212 -5.62 -1.47 10.15
C ASN A 212 -6.98 -1.94 10.69
N THR A 213 -7.41 -3.13 10.25
CA THR A 213 -8.69 -3.75 10.60
C THR A 213 -8.58 -4.83 11.68
N GLY A 214 -7.37 -5.18 12.10
CA GLY A 214 -7.07 -6.13 13.17
C GLY A 214 -6.79 -7.55 12.70
N GLU A 215 -6.87 -7.79 11.39
CA GLU A 215 -6.55 -9.08 10.79
C GLU A 215 -5.04 -9.36 10.86
N PRO A 216 -4.62 -10.64 11.07
CA PRO A 216 -3.21 -11.00 11.06
C PRO A 216 -2.54 -10.66 9.71
N THR A 217 -1.49 -9.84 9.75
CA THR A 217 -0.73 -9.43 8.55
C THR A 217 0.46 -10.33 8.23
N HIS A 218 0.71 -11.35 9.05
CA HIS A 218 1.76 -12.36 8.82
C HIS A 218 1.26 -13.74 9.25
N VAL A 219 1.16 -14.66 8.30
CA VAL A 219 0.81 -16.07 8.53
C VAL A 219 1.99 -16.92 8.07
N ARG A 220 2.58 -17.73 8.95
CA ARG A 220 3.70 -18.62 8.58
C ARG A 220 3.22 -19.64 7.54
N GLY A 221 3.88 -19.66 6.37
CA GLY A 221 3.60 -20.62 5.29
C GLY A 221 2.41 -20.27 4.40
N GLY A 222 1.89 -19.04 4.46
CA GLY A 222 0.77 -18.62 3.61
C GLY A 222 1.23 -18.22 2.20
N ASP A 223 0.81 -18.97 1.19
CA ASP A 223 0.66 -18.43 -0.15
C ASP A 223 -0.53 -17.46 -0.15
N TRP A 224 -0.42 -16.34 -0.89
CA TRP A 224 -1.59 -15.50 -1.16
C TRP A 224 -2.51 -16.31 -2.08
N THR A 225 -3.53 -16.93 -1.50
CA THR A 225 -4.69 -17.39 -2.24
C THR A 225 -5.64 -16.21 -2.35
N SER A 226 -5.97 -15.80 -3.58
CA SER A 226 -7.03 -14.82 -3.81
C SER A 226 -8.25 -15.18 -2.94
N PRO A 227 -8.87 -14.21 -2.24
CA PRO A 227 -10.13 -14.44 -1.52
C PRO A 227 -11.27 -14.85 -2.47
N PHE A 228 -11.07 -14.69 -3.78
CA PHE A 228 -11.94 -15.14 -4.85
C PHE A 228 -11.34 -16.41 -5.47
N GLY A 229 -11.46 -17.54 -4.77
CA GLY A 229 -11.03 -18.83 -5.31
C GLY A 229 -11.71 -19.11 -6.65
N VAL A 230 -10.92 -19.32 -7.71
CA VAL A 230 -11.38 -19.95 -8.94
C VAL A 230 -10.85 -21.38 -8.93
N GLY A 231 -11.70 -22.29 -8.49
CA GLY A 231 -11.63 -23.71 -8.85
C GLY A 231 -12.53 -23.98 -10.03
#